data_AF-A0A514WW93-F1
#
_entry.id   AF-A0A514WW93-F1
#
_cell.length_a   1.000
_cell.length_b   1.000
_cell.length_c   1.000
_cell.angle_alpha   90.00
_cell.angle_beta   90.00
_cell.angle_gamma   90.00
#
_symmetry.space_group_name_H-M   'P 1'
#
loop_
_entity.id
_entity.type
_entity.pdbx_description
1 polymer ?
#
loop_
_entity_poly.entity_id
_entity_poly.type
_entity_poly.pdbx_seq_one_letter_code
_entity_poly.pdbx_strand_id
1 'polypeptide(L)'
;MKYFKVLLLSLFLVIPAISQARITDGKDHIKLSGKKLVVTLEKGFHFVMESPAGLYMDGEMGSAEPVKKDTEKMIFDVSKVQDKSFTVSFYVCDDQKTVCESHEAHLKIQKNKLVKVEAEK
;
A
#
# COMPACT_ATOMS: atom_id res chain seq x y z
N MET A 1 10.92 -61.28 -10.49
CA MET A 1 10.69 -59.95 -11.09
C MET A 1 9.25 -59.55 -10.84
N LYS A 2 9.01 -58.74 -9.80
CA LYS A 2 7.70 -58.17 -9.43
C LYS A 2 7.88 -56.65 -9.34
N TYR A 3 8.10 -56.02 -10.48
CA TYR A 3 8.21 -54.57 -10.56
C TYR A 3 7.40 -54.15 -11.77
N PHE A 4 6.21 -53.59 -11.54
CA PHE A 4 5.51 -52.62 -12.41
C PHE A 4 4.01 -52.56 -12.03
N LYS A 5 3.71 -52.35 -10.76
CA LYS A 5 2.41 -51.82 -10.39
C LYS A 5 2.68 -50.69 -9.42
N VAL A 6 1.99 -49.58 -9.63
CA VAL A 6 2.05 -48.35 -8.83
C VAL A 6 3.20 -47.42 -9.21
N LEU A 7 3.14 -46.83 -10.40
CA LEU A 7 3.81 -45.55 -10.65
C LEU A 7 3.03 -44.74 -11.70
N LEU A 8 1.80 -44.35 -11.39
CA LEU A 8 1.00 -43.49 -12.26
C LEU A 8 -0.17 -42.88 -11.48
N LEU A 9 0.14 -42.15 -10.40
CA LEU A 9 -0.85 -41.27 -9.78
C LEU A 9 -0.19 -40.16 -8.95
N SER A 10 0.61 -39.32 -9.59
CA SER A 10 0.93 -38.00 -9.03
C SER A 10 1.22 -37.02 -10.17
N LEU A 11 0.24 -36.83 -11.07
CA LEU A 11 0.27 -35.67 -11.94
C LEU A 11 -0.07 -34.47 -11.06
N PHE A 12 1.01 -33.87 -10.56
CA PHE A 12 1.10 -32.59 -9.90
C PHE A 12 0.12 -31.57 -10.52
N LEU A 13 -0.99 -31.30 -9.82
CA LEU A 13 -1.75 -30.06 -9.97
C LEU A 13 -0.90 -28.94 -9.36
N VAL A 14 0.13 -28.49 -10.09
CA VAL A 14 0.73 -27.18 -9.83
C VAL A 14 -0.23 -26.17 -10.44
N ILE A 15 -1.18 -25.69 -9.65
CA ILE A 15 -1.89 -24.46 -9.97
C ILE A 15 -0.88 -23.34 -9.68
N PRO A 16 -0.29 -22.66 -10.67
CA PRO A 16 0.48 -21.46 -10.38
C PRO A 16 -0.50 -20.46 -9.77
N ALA A 17 -0.23 -20.02 -8.53
CA ALA A 17 -0.92 -18.90 -7.93
C ALA A 17 -0.63 -17.66 -8.79
N ILE A 18 -1.57 -17.28 -9.66
CA ILE A 18 -1.47 -16.06 -10.46
C ILE A 18 -1.71 -14.91 -9.48
N SER A 19 -0.64 -14.29 -9.00
CA SER A 19 -0.73 -12.99 -8.33
C SER A 19 -1.31 -12.01 -9.35
N GLN A 20 -2.55 -11.56 -9.12
CA GLN A 20 -3.14 -10.51 -9.94
C GLN A 20 -2.38 -9.23 -9.62
N ALA A 21 -1.60 -8.76 -10.59
CA ALA A 21 -1.02 -7.42 -10.54
C ALA A 21 -2.18 -6.43 -10.48
N ARG A 22 -2.25 -5.67 -9.40
CA ARG A 22 -3.22 -4.60 -9.23
C ARG A 22 -2.88 -3.46 -10.20
N ILE A 23 -3.90 -2.80 -10.73
CA ILE A 23 -3.73 -1.81 -11.80
C ILE A 23 -3.14 -0.52 -11.24
N THR A 24 -3.51 -0.18 -10.02
CA THR A 24 -3.07 1.04 -9.34
C THR A 24 -1.71 0.90 -8.64
N ASP A 25 -1.14 -0.30 -8.57
CA ASP A 25 0.14 -0.54 -7.89
C ASP A 25 1.28 0.31 -8.50
N GLY A 26 2.05 0.97 -7.62
CA GLY A 26 3.19 1.81 -8.02
C GLY A 26 2.80 3.15 -8.65
N LYS A 27 1.52 3.52 -8.62
CA LYS A 27 1.01 4.80 -9.14
C LYS A 27 1.01 5.91 -8.11
N ASP A 28 1.17 5.57 -6.84
CA ASP A 28 1.42 6.53 -5.77
C ASP A 28 2.91 6.76 -5.51
N HIS A 29 3.23 8.00 -5.15
CA HIS A 29 4.57 8.46 -4.82
C HIS A 29 4.54 9.09 -3.44
N ILE A 30 5.16 8.42 -2.47
CA ILE A 30 5.20 8.88 -1.08
C ILE A 30 6.57 9.50 -0.77
N LYS A 31 6.58 10.75 -0.33
CA LYS A 31 7.82 11.50 0.00
C LYS A 31 7.70 12.21 1.33
N LEU A 32 8.83 12.33 2.03
CA LEU A 32 8.96 13.18 3.21
C LEU A 32 9.45 14.57 2.79
N SER A 33 8.72 15.61 3.19
CA SER A 33 9.08 17.01 2.98
C SER A 33 9.01 17.75 4.31
N GLY A 34 10.12 17.78 5.05
CA GLY A 34 10.15 18.27 6.43
C GLY A 34 9.28 17.39 7.33
N LYS A 35 8.33 18.00 8.04
CA LYS A 35 7.38 17.28 8.92
C LYS A 35 6.09 16.85 8.21
N LYS A 36 6.10 16.82 6.87
CA LYS A 36 4.94 16.45 6.05
C LYS A 36 5.25 15.21 5.24
N LEU A 37 4.35 14.23 5.30
CA LEU A 37 4.29 13.16 4.31
C LEU A 37 3.44 13.64 3.15
N VAL A 38 3.98 13.60 1.95
CA VAL A 38 3.29 14.00 0.73
C VAL A 38 3.11 12.78 -0.14
N VAL A 39 1.87 12.44 -0.42
CA VAL A 39 1.48 11.39 -1.36
C VAL A 39 0.95 12.07 -2.62
N THR A 40 1.48 11.72 -3.78
CA THR A 40 1.00 12.21 -5.08
C THR A 40 0.75 11.02 -6.01
N LEU A 41 -0.16 11.19 -6.95
CA LEU A 41 -0.46 10.16 -7.95
C LEU A 41 0.15 10.51 -9.33
N GLU A 42 0.41 9.49 -10.13
CA GLU A 42 0.64 9.66 -11.56
C GLU A 42 -0.62 10.19 -12.25
N LYS A 43 -0.43 10.88 -13.39
CA LYS A 43 -1.56 11.35 -14.21
C LYS A 43 -2.40 10.16 -14.69
N GLY A 44 -3.72 10.30 -14.64
CA GLY A 44 -4.68 9.24 -15.00
C GLY A 44 -5.15 8.42 -13.80
N PHE A 45 -4.77 8.82 -12.59
CA PHE A 45 -5.22 8.25 -11.34
C PHE A 45 -5.66 9.37 -10.39
N HIS A 46 -6.63 9.07 -9.53
CA HIS A 46 -7.06 10.02 -8.49
C HIS A 46 -7.33 9.34 -7.14
N PHE A 47 -7.22 10.13 -6.07
CA PHE A 47 -7.64 9.73 -4.74
C PHE A 47 -9.17 9.77 -4.64
N VAL A 48 -9.75 8.75 -4.01
CA VAL A 48 -11.19 8.74 -3.70
C VAL A 48 -11.44 9.70 -2.54
N MET A 49 -12.12 10.82 -2.81
CA MET A 49 -12.30 11.91 -1.84
C MET A 49 -13.21 11.52 -0.68
N GLU A 50 -14.19 10.67 -0.95
CA GLU A 50 -15.21 10.17 -0.03
C GLU A 50 -14.71 8.97 0.78
N SER A 51 -13.63 8.32 0.34
CA SER A 51 -13.05 7.17 1.05
C SER A 51 -12.19 7.62 2.24
N PRO A 52 -12.21 6.90 3.37
CA PRO A 52 -11.31 7.16 4.48
C PRO A 52 -9.85 7.07 4.01
N ALA A 53 -9.06 8.05 4.43
CA ALA A 53 -7.61 8.05 4.29
C ALA A 53 -7.01 8.46 5.62
N GLY A 54 -5.94 7.78 6.04
CA GLY A 54 -5.44 7.93 7.39
C GLY A 54 -3.98 7.57 7.54
N LEU A 55 -3.38 8.16 8.56
CA LEU A 55 -2.14 7.73 9.14
C LEU A 55 -2.45 6.97 10.45
N TYR A 56 -1.81 5.81 10.60
CA TYR A 56 -2.04 4.85 11.66
C TYR A 56 -0.72 4.61 12.39
N MET A 57 -0.68 4.84 13.69
CA MET A 57 0.45 4.48 14.54
C MET A 57 0.01 3.36 15.48
N ASP A 58 0.88 2.39 15.72
CA ASP A 58 0.64 1.29 16.67
C ASP A 58 -0.69 0.52 16.42
N GLY A 59 -1.17 0.47 15.16
CA GLY A 59 -2.40 -0.21 14.77
C GLY A 59 -3.71 0.53 15.12
N GLU A 60 -3.64 1.72 15.71
CA GLU A 60 -4.84 2.50 16.04
C GLU A 60 -5.43 3.19 14.80
N MET A 61 -6.68 2.80 14.47
CA MET A 61 -7.42 3.29 13.31
C MET A 61 -7.65 4.82 13.40
N GLY A 62 -7.13 5.60 12.45
CA GLY A 62 -7.46 7.03 12.32
C GLY A 62 -6.64 7.98 13.20
N SER A 63 -5.43 7.60 13.62
CA SER A 63 -4.59 8.42 14.51
C SER A 63 -4.28 9.83 13.97
N ALA A 64 -4.31 10.03 12.64
CA ALA A 64 -4.36 11.35 12.01
C ALA A 64 -4.98 11.31 10.59
N GLU A 65 -5.90 12.23 10.31
CA GLU A 65 -6.42 12.51 8.96
C GLU A 65 -5.42 13.34 8.14
N PRO A 66 -5.53 13.33 6.79
CA PRO A 66 -4.71 14.19 5.96
C PRO A 66 -5.04 15.68 6.20
N VAL A 67 -4.01 16.49 6.44
CA VAL A 67 -4.13 17.96 6.57
C VAL A 67 -4.50 18.65 5.26
N LYS A 68 -4.27 17.98 4.14
CA LYS A 68 -4.77 18.38 2.82
C LYS A 68 -5.09 17.14 2.01
N LYS A 69 -6.26 17.12 1.38
CA LYS A 69 -6.70 16.09 0.45
C LYS A 69 -7.29 16.77 -0.78
N ASP A 70 -6.79 16.40 -1.94
CA ASP A 70 -7.38 16.69 -3.25
C ASP A 70 -7.23 15.44 -4.15
N THR A 71 -7.69 15.52 -5.40
CA THR A 71 -7.75 14.37 -6.30
C THR A 71 -6.37 13.81 -6.66
N GLU A 72 -5.30 14.62 -6.60
CA GLU A 72 -3.96 14.22 -7.06
C GLU A 72 -2.93 14.20 -5.93
N LYS A 73 -3.24 14.83 -4.80
CA LYS A 73 -2.32 15.05 -3.70
C LYS A 73 -2.98 14.88 -2.34
N MET A 74 -2.28 14.17 -1.48
CA MET A 74 -2.62 14.02 -0.07
C MET A 74 -1.42 14.38 0.80
N ILE A 75 -1.66 15.09 1.90
CA ILE A 75 -0.61 15.53 2.81
C ILE A 75 -1.01 15.13 4.23
N PHE A 76 -0.09 14.48 4.94
CA PHE A 76 -0.23 14.15 6.36
C PHE A 76 0.81 14.92 7.17
N ASP A 77 0.44 15.33 8.39
CA ASP A 77 1.40 15.80 9.38
C ASP A 77 2.00 14.60 10.11
N VAL A 78 3.33 14.46 10.01
CA VAL A 78 4.09 13.38 10.65
C VAL A 78 4.92 13.89 11.83
N SER A 79 4.66 15.10 12.32
CA SER A 79 5.38 15.70 13.45
C SER A 79 5.32 14.87 14.73
N LYS A 80 4.26 14.07 14.90
CA LYS A 80 4.01 13.25 16.10
C LYS A 80 4.50 11.80 15.98
N VAL A 81 4.92 11.38 14.79
CA VAL A 81 5.28 9.99 14.48
C VAL A 81 6.62 9.57 15.11
N GLN A 82 7.49 10.54 15.43
CA GLN A 82 8.81 10.29 16.03
C GLN A 82 9.57 9.15 15.30
N ASP A 83 10.22 8.24 16.04
CA ASP A 83 10.94 7.08 15.52
C ASP A 83 10.07 5.81 15.41
N LYS A 84 8.74 5.94 15.54
CA LYS A 84 7.81 4.81 15.42
C LYS A 84 7.51 4.49 13.96
N SER A 85 7.18 3.22 13.71
CA SER A 85 6.60 2.78 12.45
C SER A 85 5.14 3.23 12.39
N PHE A 86 4.65 3.54 11.20
CA PHE A 86 3.29 3.96 10.96
C PHE A 86 2.83 3.46 9.60
N THR A 87 1.52 3.30 9.43
CA THR A 87 0.90 2.95 8.15
C THR A 87 0.21 4.19 7.60
N VAL A 88 0.28 4.40 6.30
CA VAL A 88 -0.62 5.31 5.60
C VAL A 88 -1.55 4.46 4.73
N SER A 89 -2.86 4.70 4.82
CA SER A 89 -3.88 4.00 4.02
C SER A 89 -4.73 5.02 3.27
N PHE A 90 -5.02 4.72 2.00
CA PHE A 90 -5.86 5.54 1.12
C PHE A 90 -6.39 4.68 -0.04
N TYR A 91 -7.35 5.21 -0.81
CA TYR A 91 -7.87 4.56 -2.01
C TYR A 91 -7.47 5.35 -3.26
N VAL A 92 -7.08 4.62 -4.31
CA VAL A 92 -6.69 5.15 -5.61
C VAL A 92 -7.59 4.53 -6.67
N CYS A 93 -8.08 5.34 -7.61
CA CYS A 93 -8.79 4.87 -8.79
C CYS A 93 -8.00 5.15 -10.06
N ASP A 94 -8.13 4.25 -11.04
CA ASP A 94 -7.73 4.47 -12.43
C ASP A 94 -8.87 5.17 -13.20
N ASP A 95 -8.58 6.31 -13.82
CA ASP A 95 -9.56 7.14 -14.51
C ASP A 95 -10.17 6.48 -15.76
N GLN A 96 -9.43 5.56 -16.40
CA GLN A 96 -9.85 4.89 -17.64
C GLN A 96 -10.56 3.57 -17.37
N LYS A 97 -10.15 2.86 -16.32
CA LYS A 97 -10.64 1.51 -16.01
C LYS A 97 -11.73 1.52 -14.94
N THR A 98 -11.95 2.66 -14.26
CA THR A 98 -12.94 2.79 -13.16
C THR A 98 -12.72 1.78 -12.02
N VAL A 99 -11.49 1.26 -11.92
CA VAL A 99 -11.08 0.32 -10.87
C VAL A 99 -10.48 1.14 -9.74
N CYS A 100 -10.96 0.90 -8.52
CA CYS A 100 -10.50 1.56 -7.31
C CYS A 100 -9.99 0.53 -6.32
N GLU A 101 -8.81 0.77 -5.78
CA GLU A 101 -8.12 -0.20 -4.95
C GLU A 101 -7.48 0.46 -3.73
N SER A 102 -7.36 -0.27 -2.63
CA SER A 102 -6.78 0.23 -1.37
C SER A 102 -5.26 0.18 -1.37
N HIS A 103 -4.62 1.25 -0.96
CA HIS A 103 -3.17 1.35 -0.87
C HIS A 103 -2.77 1.47 0.58
N GLU A 104 -1.79 0.67 0.98
CA GLU A 104 -1.20 0.73 2.31
C GLU A 104 0.32 0.74 2.20
N ALA A 105 0.95 1.66 2.93
CA ALA A 105 2.39 1.70 3.05
C ALA A 105 2.79 1.77 4.52
N HIS A 106 3.55 0.77 4.97
CA HIS A 106 4.20 0.75 6.28
C HIS A 106 5.55 1.47 6.18
N LEU A 107 5.69 2.52 6.97
CA LEU A 107 6.77 3.48 6.85
C LEU A 107 7.37 3.78 8.22
N LYS A 108 8.62 4.20 8.21
CA LYS A 108 9.32 4.76 9.37
C LYS A 108 10.18 5.93 8.92
N ILE A 109 10.28 6.96 9.74
CA ILE A 109 11.21 8.06 9.52
C ILE A 109 12.51 7.72 10.25
N GLN A 110 13.61 7.58 9.51
CA GLN A 110 14.94 7.34 10.06
C GLN A 110 15.93 8.37 9.52
N LYS A 111 16.60 9.10 10.42
CA LYS A 111 17.59 10.13 10.04
C LYS A 111 17.03 11.11 8.99
N ASN A 112 15.78 11.55 9.19
CA ASN A 112 15.06 12.45 8.29
C ASN A 112 14.83 11.88 6.87
N LYS A 113 14.83 10.57 6.71
CA LYS A 113 14.48 9.86 5.47
C LYS A 113 13.30 8.93 5.72
N LEU A 114 12.44 8.81 4.73
CA LEU A 114 11.35 7.84 4.74
C LEU A 114 11.89 6.46 4.33
N VAL A 115 11.60 5.45 5.12
CA VAL A 115 12.02 4.06 4.87
C VAL A 115 10.77 3.19 4.91
N LYS A 116 10.61 2.32 3.90
CA LYS A 116 9.55 1.30 3.92
C LYS A 116 9.96 0.19 4.89
N VAL A 117 9.03 -0.19 5.76
CA VAL A 117 9.22 -1.30 6.71
C VAL A 117 8.27 -2.43 6.35
N GLU A 118 8.61 -3.65 6.76
CA GLU A 118 7.68 -4.77 6.65
C GLU A 118 6.53 -4.58 7.65
N ALA A 119 5.33 -5.04 7.28
CA ALA A 119 4.23 -5.09 8.23
C ALA A 119 4.63 -6.02 9.38
N GLU A 120 4.61 -5.52 10.62
CA GLU A 120 4.77 -6.39 11.80
C GLU A 120 3.58 -7.36 11.82
N LYS A 121 3.87 -8.66 11.69
CA LYS A 121 2.88 -9.75 11.67
C LYS A 121 2.37 -10.08 13.06
#